data_AF-A0A2V6NIH6-F1
#
_entry.id   AF-A0A2V6NIH6-F1
#
_cell.length_a   1.000
_cell.length_b   1.000
_cell.length_c   1.000
_cell.angle_alpha   90.00
_cell.angle_beta   90.00
_cell.angle_gamma   90.00
#
_symmetry.space_group_name_H-M   'P 1'
#
loop_
_entity.id
_entity.type
_entity.pdbx_description
1 polymer ?
#
loop_
_entity_poly.entity_id
_entity_poly.type
_entity_poly.pdbx_seq_one_letter_code
_entity_poly.pdbx_strand_id
1 'polypeptide(L)'
;VSEGRGTTRPFEIFGAPWIDPEKFCCELNALKLPGAYFREMFFQPAFQKFAGQLCGGSQLHVMNRSAFRPFETGREVIRCIRRMYANHLQWKQPPYEYEFKKLPIEVLLGGPIGDFFAD
;
A
#
# COMPACT_ATOMS: atom_id res chain seq x y z
N VAL A 1 1.31 -5.19 5.00
CA VAL A 1 1.32 -5.10 3.53
C VAL A 1 2.77 -5.05 3.06
N SER A 2 3.13 -5.88 2.09
CA SER A 2 4.41 -5.83 1.38
C SER A 2 4.35 -4.77 0.29
N GLU A 3 5.42 -3.99 0.17
CA GLU A 3 5.66 -2.99 -0.88
C GLU A 3 6.55 -3.53 -2.01
N GLY A 4 6.56 -4.86 -2.21
CA GLY A 4 7.33 -5.51 -3.28
C GLY A 4 8.81 -5.71 -2.96
N ARG A 5 9.32 -5.22 -1.82
CA ARG A 5 10.65 -5.62 -1.33
C ARG A 5 10.71 -7.14 -1.15
N GLY A 6 11.83 -7.73 -1.53
CA GLY A 6 11.96 -9.18 -1.66
C GLY A 6 11.60 -9.72 -3.04
N THR A 7 11.24 -8.86 -4.00
CA THR A 7 11.01 -9.21 -5.41
C THR A 7 11.90 -8.37 -6.33
N THR A 8 11.78 -8.57 -7.64
CA THR A 8 12.46 -7.75 -8.67
C THR A 8 11.75 -6.43 -8.97
N ARG A 9 10.64 -6.10 -8.29
CA ARG A 9 9.81 -4.91 -8.52
C ARG A 9 9.48 -4.15 -7.22
N PRO A 10 10.47 -3.73 -6.42
CA PRO A 10 10.20 -2.97 -5.21
C PRO A 10 9.50 -1.64 -5.53
N PHE A 11 8.51 -1.26 -4.74
CA PHE A 11 7.71 -0.04 -4.86
C PHE A 11 6.82 0.08 -6.10
N GLU A 12 6.91 -0.85 -7.05
CA GLU A 12 5.95 -0.96 -8.17
C GLU A 12 4.76 -1.87 -7.83
N ILE A 13 4.96 -2.82 -6.92
CA ILE A 13 3.94 -3.80 -6.52
C ILE A 13 3.68 -3.72 -5.02
N PHE A 14 2.46 -4.01 -4.61
CA PHE A 14 2.08 -4.07 -3.20
C PHE A 14 0.97 -5.08 -2.97
N GLY A 15 0.95 -5.71 -1.79
CA GLY A 15 0.02 -6.79 -1.51
C GLY A 15 0.22 -7.47 -0.15
N ALA A 16 -0.61 -8.46 0.14
CA ALA A 16 -0.52 -9.30 1.32
C ALA A 16 -1.22 -10.66 1.09
N PRO A 17 -0.95 -11.70 1.90
CA PRO A 17 -1.58 -13.01 1.74
C PRO A 17 -3.11 -13.02 1.88
N TRP A 18 -3.67 -12.01 2.55
CA TRP A 18 -5.10 -11.87 2.82
C TRP A 18 -5.82 -10.97 1.80
N ILE A 19 -5.14 -10.46 0.77
CA ILE A 19 -5.75 -9.60 -0.26
C ILE A 19 -6.28 -10.45 -1.40
N ASP A 20 -7.56 -10.24 -1.73
CA ASP A 20 -8.18 -10.66 -2.98
C ASP A 20 -7.81 -9.63 -4.08
N PRO A 21 -6.92 -9.98 -5.03
CA PRO A 21 -6.32 -9.00 -5.93
C PRO A 21 -7.32 -8.46 -6.96
N GLU A 22 -8.30 -9.26 -7.38
CA GLU A 22 -9.32 -8.86 -8.36
C GLU A 22 -10.22 -7.78 -7.76
N LYS A 23 -10.83 -8.06 -6.60
CA LYS A 23 -11.70 -7.10 -5.92
C LYS A 23 -10.93 -5.84 -5.53
N PHE A 24 -9.70 -6.00 -5.04
CA PHE A 24 -8.89 -4.87 -4.62
C PHE A 24 -8.52 -3.94 -5.78
N CYS A 25 -8.11 -4.47 -6.93
CA CYS A 25 -7.80 -3.66 -8.09
C CYS A 25 -9.06 -3.04 -8.73
N CYS A 26 -10.20 -3.75 -8.69
CA CYS A 26 -11.49 -3.20 -9.09
C CYS A 26 -11.84 -1.93 -8.29
N GLU A 27 -11.76 -2.00 -6.97
CA GLU A 27 -12.02 -0.86 -6.07
C GLU A 27 -11.04 0.29 -6.28
N LEU A 28 -9.74 0.01 -6.48
CA LEU A 28 -8.75 1.05 -6.74
C LEU A 28 -8.94 1.74 -8.09
N ASN A 29 -9.21 0.97 -9.15
CA ASN A 29 -9.46 1.52 -10.48
C ASN A 29 -10.77 2.34 -10.54
N ALA A 30 -11.77 1.98 -9.72
CA ALA A 30 -13.01 2.76 -9.60
C ALA A 30 -12.78 4.19 -9.06
N LEU A 31 -11.70 4.44 -8.32
CA LEU A 31 -11.32 5.78 -7.84
C LEU A 31 -10.85 6.71 -8.96
N LYS A 32 -10.52 6.18 -10.15
CA LYS A 32 -10.06 6.95 -11.32
C LYS A 32 -8.90 7.90 -11.00
N LEU A 33 -7.92 7.41 -10.25
CA LEU A 33 -6.78 8.22 -9.81
C LEU A 33 -5.99 8.76 -11.03
N PRO A 34 -5.65 10.06 -11.07
CA PRO A 34 -4.98 10.66 -12.20
C PRO A 34 -3.67 9.94 -12.57
N GLY A 35 -3.56 9.50 -13.83
CA GLY A 35 -2.34 8.92 -14.38
C GLY A 35 -1.94 7.55 -13.81
N ALA A 36 -2.81 6.87 -13.05
CA ALA A 36 -2.54 5.57 -12.43
C ALA A 36 -3.50 4.48 -12.91
N TYR A 37 -2.98 3.27 -13.08
CA TYR A 37 -3.77 2.06 -13.30
C TYR A 37 -3.27 0.93 -12.40
N PHE A 38 -4.19 0.17 -11.83
CA PHE A 38 -3.89 -0.91 -10.90
C PHE A 38 -4.17 -2.25 -11.57
N ARG A 39 -3.12 -3.05 -11.78
CA ARG A 39 -3.22 -4.39 -12.37
C ARG A 39 -3.10 -5.43 -11.27
N GLU A 40 -4.10 -6.30 -11.17
CA GLU A 40 -4.12 -7.43 -10.26
C GLU A 40 -2.94 -8.37 -10.49
N MET A 41 -2.36 -8.88 -9.41
CA MET A 41 -1.29 -9.86 -9.50
C MET A 41 -1.14 -10.67 -8.22
N PHE A 42 -0.46 -11.80 -8.35
CA PHE A 42 0.13 -12.53 -7.24
C PHE A 42 1.65 -12.40 -7.28
N PHE A 43 2.29 -12.31 -6.11
CA PHE A 43 3.74 -12.35 -5.96
C PHE A 43 4.15 -13.01 -4.65
N GLN A 44 5.38 -13.51 -4.59
CA GLN A 44 5.94 -14.13 -3.40
C GLN A 44 7.32 -13.50 -3.12
N PRO A 45 7.45 -12.66 -2.06
CA PRO A 45 8.75 -12.12 -1.66
C PRO A 45 9.72 -13.21 -1.23
N ALA A 46 10.99 -13.07 -1.58
CA ALA A 46 12.07 -13.94 -1.11
C ALA A 46 12.57 -13.59 0.30
N PHE A 47 12.41 -12.33 0.72
CA PHE A 47 12.80 -11.83 2.04
C PHE A 47 11.90 -10.63 2.44
N GLN A 48 12.05 -10.10 3.66
CA GLN A 48 11.17 -9.08 4.27
C GLN A 48 9.73 -9.58 4.51
N LYS A 49 8.76 -8.66 4.51
CA LYS A 49 7.36 -8.91 4.83
C LYS A 49 6.80 -10.01 3.94
N PHE A 50 6.19 -11.01 4.57
CA PHE A 50 5.55 -12.15 3.90
C PHE A 50 6.50 -12.99 3.04
N ALA A 51 7.80 -13.05 3.41
CA ALA A 51 8.75 -13.93 2.75
C ALA A 51 8.22 -15.38 2.67
N GLY A 52 8.28 -15.98 1.47
CA GLY A 52 7.80 -17.34 1.23
C GLY A 52 6.27 -17.51 1.16
N GLN A 53 5.50 -16.43 1.33
CA GLN A 53 4.04 -16.49 1.29
C GLN A 53 3.51 -15.86 -0.01
N LEU A 54 2.54 -16.53 -0.64
CA LEU A 54 1.83 -16.00 -1.80
C LEU A 54 1.00 -14.78 -1.37
N CYS A 55 1.29 -13.62 -1.94
CA CYS A 55 0.57 -12.38 -1.71
C CYS A 55 -0.31 -12.06 -2.92
N GLY A 56 -1.60 -11.84 -2.71
CA GLY A 56 -2.44 -11.12 -3.66
C GLY A 56 -2.19 -9.61 -3.54
N GLY A 57 -2.29 -8.89 -4.65
CA GLY A 57 -2.13 -7.44 -4.65
C GLY A 57 -2.26 -6.81 -6.02
N SER A 58 -1.60 -5.66 -6.17
CA SER A 58 -1.60 -4.86 -7.37
C SER A 58 -0.18 -4.49 -7.79
N GLN A 59 0.05 -4.41 -9.10
CA GLN A 59 1.10 -3.58 -9.68
C GLN A 59 0.51 -2.21 -10.05
N LEU A 60 1.20 -1.14 -9.65
CA LEU A 60 0.90 0.22 -10.06
C LEU A 60 1.56 0.52 -11.42
N HIS A 61 0.75 0.87 -12.41
CA HIS A 61 1.20 1.38 -13.70
C HIS A 61 0.98 2.89 -13.75
N VAL A 62 2.06 3.65 -13.96
CA VAL A 62 1.97 5.11 -14.19
C VAL A 62 1.72 5.34 -15.68
N MET A 63 0.46 5.55 -16.03
CA MET A 63 0.01 5.71 -17.42
C MET A 63 0.29 7.10 -17.99
N ASN A 64 0.31 8.11 -17.11
CA ASN A 64 0.67 9.48 -17.48
C ASN A 64 1.41 10.15 -16.33
N ARG A 65 2.73 10.34 -16.51
CA ARG A 65 3.61 10.92 -15.50
C ARG A 65 3.24 12.36 -15.13
N SER A 66 2.79 13.18 -16.07
CA SER A 66 2.42 14.57 -15.80
C SER A 66 1.12 14.69 -15.02
N ALA A 67 0.22 13.71 -15.13
CA ALA A 67 -1.02 13.65 -14.37
C ALA A 67 -0.87 12.93 -13.03
N PHE A 68 0.15 12.07 -12.89
CA PHE A 68 0.31 11.18 -11.74
C PHE A 68 0.56 11.94 -10.44
N ARG A 69 -0.24 11.61 -9.42
CA ARG A 69 -0.16 12.20 -8.07
C ARG A 69 0.29 11.13 -7.06
N PRO A 70 1.59 10.97 -6.81
CA PRO A 70 2.12 9.83 -6.06
C PRO A 70 1.63 9.78 -4.60
N PHE A 71 1.63 10.91 -3.90
CA PHE A 71 1.20 10.95 -2.49
C PHE A 71 -0.29 10.64 -2.34
N GLU A 72 -1.14 11.28 -3.15
CA GLU A 72 -2.58 10.98 -3.21
C GLU A 72 -2.80 9.50 -3.51
N THR A 73 -2.12 8.96 -4.53
CA THR A 73 -2.22 7.54 -4.89
C THR A 73 -1.87 6.61 -3.73
N GLY A 74 -0.75 6.85 -3.04
CA GLY A 74 -0.35 6.05 -1.88
C GLY A 74 -1.36 6.11 -0.74
N ARG A 75 -1.92 7.30 -0.47
CA ARG A 75 -2.96 7.50 0.55
C ARG A 75 -4.24 6.74 0.20
N GLU A 76 -4.70 6.85 -1.04
CA GLU A 76 -5.91 6.15 -1.51
C GLU A 76 -5.74 4.62 -1.47
N VAL A 77 -4.55 4.11 -1.81
CA VAL A 77 -4.22 2.68 -1.66
C VAL A 77 -4.36 2.24 -0.20
N ILE A 78 -3.78 2.98 0.74
CA ILE A 78 -3.86 2.66 2.17
C ILE A 78 -5.32 2.73 2.65
N ARG A 79 -6.09 3.74 2.24
CA ARG A 79 -7.51 3.88 2.60
C ARG A 79 -8.35 2.72 2.06
N CYS A 80 -8.12 2.31 0.82
CA CYS A 80 -8.79 1.16 0.22
C CYS A 80 -8.50 -0.13 1.02
N ILE A 81 -7.24 -0.35 1.40
CA ILE A 81 -6.85 -1.49 2.25
C ILE A 81 -7.52 -1.41 3.63
N ARG A 82 -7.54 -0.24 4.27
CA ARG A 82 -8.21 -0.01 5.57
C ARG A 82 -9.69 -0.37 5.49
N ARG A 83 -10.39 0.07 4.45
CA ARG A 83 -11.82 -0.19 4.23
C ARG A 83 -12.11 -1.68 4.00
N MET A 84 -11.34 -2.33 3.12
CA MET A 84 -11.61 -3.71 2.71
C MET A 84 -11.10 -4.76 3.71
N TYR A 85 -10.05 -4.44 4.46
CA TYR A 85 -9.30 -5.40 5.27
C TYR A 85 -8.98 -4.86 6.68
N ALA A 86 -9.93 -4.13 7.28
CA ALA A 86 -9.77 -3.46 8.58
C ALA A 86 -9.19 -4.37 9.68
N ASN A 87 -9.64 -5.63 9.74
CA ASN A 87 -9.20 -6.61 10.74
C ASN A 87 -7.76 -7.11 10.54
N HIS A 88 -7.14 -6.84 9.39
CA HIS A 88 -5.81 -7.35 9.03
C HIS A 88 -4.74 -6.25 8.99
N LEU A 89 -5.13 -4.99 8.72
CA LEU A 89 -4.18 -3.90 8.64
C LEU A 89 -3.75 -3.45 10.04
N GLN A 90 -2.45 -3.38 10.25
CA GLN A 90 -1.85 -2.82 11.46
C GLN A 90 -0.81 -1.78 11.10
N TRP A 91 -0.81 -0.67 11.83
CA TRP A 91 0.29 0.27 11.80
C TRP A 91 1.50 -0.34 12.49
N LYS A 92 2.68 -0.15 11.87
CA LYS A 92 3.94 -0.49 12.53
C LYS A 92 4.01 0.30 13.84
N GLN A 93 4.32 -0.36 14.94
CA GLN A 93 4.52 0.32 16.22
C GLN A 93 5.94 0.90 16.30
N PRO A 94 6.18 1.92 17.16
CA PRO A 94 7.53 2.42 17.42
C PRO A 94 8.43 1.29 17.98
N PRO A 95 9.76 1.40 17.87
CA PRO A 95 10.50 2.53 17.32
C PRO A 95 10.60 2.50 15.79
N TYR A 96 10.93 3.66 15.22
CA TYR A 96 11.26 3.82 13.80
C TYR A 96 12.42 4.80 13.65
N GLU A 97 13.56 4.28 13.17
CA GLU A 97 14.83 5.01 13.09
C GLU A 97 15.22 5.57 14.48
N TYR A 98 15.25 6.89 14.63
CA TYR A 98 15.58 7.59 15.88
C TYR A 98 14.35 8.13 16.63
N GLU A 99 13.14 7.79 16.18
CA GLU A 99 11.88 8.14 16.84
C GLU A 99 11.33 6.94 17.63
N PHE A 100 11.03 7.17 18.90
CA PHE A 100 10.70 6.12 19.87
C PHE A 100 9.26 6.21 20.40
N LYS A 101 8.55 7.31 20.11
CA LYS A 101 7.22 7.59 20.67
C LYS A 101 6.15 7.64 19.59
N LYS A 102 6.39 8.37 18.50
CA LYS A 102 5.39 8.57 17.45
C LYS A 102 5.25 7.34 16.57
N LEU A 103 4.03 7.12 16.04
CA LEU A 103 3.85 6.07 15.06
C LEU A 103 4.70 6.37 13.82
N PRO A 104 5.35 5.37 13.21
CA PRO A 104 6.16 5.54 12.00
C PRO A 104 5.38 6.22 10.87
N ILE A 105 4.09 5.89 10.73
CA ILE A 105 3.24 6.53 9.72
C ILE A 105 3.02 8.02 10.00
N GLU A 106 2.89 8.44 11.26
CA GLU A 106 2.72 9.85 11.61
C GLU A 106 3.99 10.65 11.35
N VAL A 107 5.16 10.02 11.55
CA VAL A 107 6.45 10.60 11.17
C VAL A 107 6.52 10.81 9.66
N LEU A 108 6.12 9.80 8.87
CA LEU A 108 6.14 9.87 7.40
C LEU A 108 5.13 10.88 6.83
N LEU A 109 3.97 11.03 7.48
CA LEU A 109 2.94 11.98 7.08
C LEU A 109 3.21 13.41 7.57
N GLY A 110 4.06 13.58 8.58
CA GLY A 110 4.31 14.88 9.21
C GLY A 110 3.16 15.36 10.12
N GLY A 111 2.26 14.46 10.54
CA GLY A 111 1.07 14.81 11.31
C GLY A 111 0.32 13.56 11.84
N PRO A 112 -0.72 13.75 12.67
CA PRO A 112 -1.51 12.65 13.22
C PRO A 112 -2.27 11.89 12.12
N ILE A 113 -2.47 10.59 12.32
CA ILE A 113 -3.16 9.72 11.34
C ILE A 113 -4.55 10.25 10.98
N GLY A 114 -5.26 10.84 11.95
CA GLY A 114 -6.63 11.34 11.79
C GLY A 114 -6.77 12.42 10.70
N ASP A 115 -5.71 13.18 10.41
CA ASP A 115 -5.74 14.22 9.38
C ASP A 115 -5.75 13.63 7.95
N PHE A 116 -5.34 12.37 7.80
CA PHE A 116 -5.16 11.71 6.50
C PHE A 116 -6.12 10.53 6.28
N PHE A 117 -6.51 9.88 7.38
CA PHE A 117 -7.37 8.70 7.43
C PHE A 117 -8.48 8.94 8.46
N ALA A 118 -9.35 9.90 8.18
CA ALA A 118 -10.59 10.11 8.91
C ALA A 118 -11.62 9.04 8.48
N ASP A 119 -11.37 7.81 8.90
CA ASP A 119 -12.30 6.69 8.81
C ASP A 119 -12.78 6.34 10.23
#